data_AF-A0AA88SAS6-F1
#
_entry.id   AF-A0AA88SAS6-F1
#
_cell.length_a   1.000
_cell.length_b   1.000
_cell.length_c   1.000
_cell.angle_alpha   90.00
_cell.angle_beta   90.00
_cell.angle_gamma   90.00
#
_symmetry.space_group_name_H-M   'P 1'
#
loop_
_entity.id
_entity.type
_entity.pdbx_description
1 polymer ?
#
loop_
_entity_poly.entity_id
_entity_poly.type
_entity_poly.pdbx_seq_one_letter_code
_entity_poly.pdbx_strand_id
1 'polypeptide(L)'
;MAETSDQDQFSCPVCLDLLRVPVTLHCGHSFCKVCINDCWDQEDVKGVYSCPQCRETFTPRPVLRRNNMLAEVVEKLKKTELQAASPAHCYAGPGDVECDSCTGRKHKAVKSCLVCQASFCEDHLKPHYQSPAFKKHKLAEACAELQEKICSEHDKLMEIYCCTDQSLICYLCTMKKHKGHDTVSTKTERTKKQNELKEDQIKSQQKIQEKQKKVQELKQTVDIIKMRSQAAVDDSERIFTELINSMEKKRSEGKELIRAQEKAEVSRAERLLNQLEQEIADLKRRITEMEQLSHTHDDIHFLQSFPSLCVSPGCDDSNVRKPNLLLISLRSEKTSRTNL
;
A
#
# COMPACT_ATOMS: atom_id res chain seq x y z
N MET A 1 22.87 -34.81 11.39
CA MET A 1 23.77 -33.86 12.08
C MET A 1 24.49 -33.12 10.98
N ALA A 2 24.25 -31.81 10.86
CA ALA A 2 24.83 -31.01 9.79
C ALA A 2 26.34 -30.88 10.03
N GLU A 3 27.14 -31.35 9.07
CA GLU A 3 28.55 -31.00 8.98
C GLU A 3 28.61 -29.50 8.67
N THR A 4 28.85 -28.68 9.71
CA THR A 4 29.19 -27.28 9.53
C THR A 4 30.56 -27.22 8.87
N SER A 5 30.61 -26.68 7.65
CA SER A 5 31.87 -26.40 6.95
C SER A 5 32.79 -25.57 7.87
N ASP A 6 34.06 -25.96 8.00
CA ASP A 6 35.08 -25.24 8.80
C ASP A 6 35.22 -23.75 8.40
N GLN A 7 34.67 -23.36 7.24
CA GLN A 7 34.63 -21.99 6.73
C GLN A 7 33.82 -21.02 7.63
N ASP A 8 32.77 -21.50 8.30
CA ASP A 8 31.90 -20.63 9.13
C ASP A 8 32.64 -20.07 10.36
N GLN A 9 33.72 -20.71 10.81
CA GLN A 9 34.51 -20.27 11.95
C GLN A 9 35.42 -19.07 11.65
N PHE A 10 35.65 -18.75 10.37
CA PHE A 10 36.57 -17.69 9.94
C PHE A 10 35.90 -16.57 9.14
N SER A 11 34.56 -16.48 9.23
CA SER A 11 33.75 -15.47 8.58
C SER A 11 33.60 -14.22 9.43
N CYS A 12 33.62 -13.05 8.78
CA CYS A 12 33.38 -11.77 9.42
C CYS A 12 31.88 -11.61 9.73
N PRO A 13 31.47 -11.37 10.99
CA PRO A 13 30.05 -11.23 11.34
C PRO A 13 29.34 -10.02 10.70
N VAL A 14 30.11 -9.06 10.16
CA VAL A 14 29.57 -7.83 9.56
C VAL A 14 29.32 -8.00 8.06
N CYS A 15 30.31 -8.48 7.31
CA CYS A 15 30.18 -8.67 5.85
C CYS A 15 29.83 -10.10 5.44
N LEU A 16 29.83 -11.04 6.37
CA LEU A 16 29.55 -12.47 6.19
C LEU A 16 30.51 -13.21 5.23
N ASP A 17 31.61 -12.55 4.84
CA ASP A 17 32.69 -13.13 4.05
C ASP A 17 33.86 -13.58 4.94
N LEU A 18 34.74 -14.46 4.41
CA LEU A 18 36.04 -14.78 5.01
C LEU A 18 36.81 -13.51 5.40
N LEU A 19 37.38 -13.53 6.61
CA LEU A 19 38.07 -12.38 7.19
C LEU A 19 39.18 -11.82 6.27
N ARG A 20 39.02 -10.56 5.85
CA ARG A 20 40.02 -9.79 5.10
C ARG A 20 40.76 -8.84 6.04
N VAL A 21 42.06 -9.07 6.20
CA VAL A 21 42.89 -8.36 7.20
C VAL A 21 42.23 -8.46 8.59
N PRO A 22 42.14 -9.67 9.17
CA PRO A 22 41.44 -9.89 10.44
C PRO A 22 42.04 -9.04 11.55
N VAL A 23 41.17 -8.46 12.38
CA VAL A 23 41.51 -7.80 13.64
C VAL A 23 40.66 -8.42 14.73
N THR A 24 41.21 -8.54 15.93
CA THR A 24 40.54 -9.15 17.08
C THR A 24 40.38 -8.11 18.17
N LEU A 25 39.16 -7.91 18.66
CA LEU A 25 38.86 -7.02 19.77
C LEU A 25 39.21 -7.67 21.12
N HIS A 26 39.28 -6.87 22.19
CA HIS A 26 39.55 -7.38 23.54
C HIS A 26 38.51 -8.39 24.02
N CYS A 27 37.29 -8.31 23.51
CA CYS A 27 36.21 -9.27 23.74
C CYS A 27 36.38 -10.61 23.01
N GLY A 28 37.47 -10.79 22.25
CA GLY A 28 37.79 -12.02 21.52
C GLY A 28 37.17 -12.14 20.13
N HIS A 29 36.21 -11.29 19.77
CA HIS A 29 35.57 -11.32 18.45
C HIS A 29 36.45 -10.73 17.36
N SER A 30 36.40 -11.33 16.17
CA SER A 30 37.26 -10.97 15.04
C SER A 30 36.46 -10.48 13.84
N PHE A 31 36.96 -9.43 13.19
CA PHE A 31 36.30 -8.75 12.08
C PHE A 31 37.31 -8.39 10.99
N CYS A 32 36.82 -8.11 9.77
CA CYS A 32 37.63 -7.42 8.77
C CYS A 32 37.99 -6.03 9.29
N LYS A 33 39.25 -5.60 9.14
CA LYS A 33 39.70 -4.28 9.59
C LYS A 33 38.82 -3.14 9.06
N VAL A 34 38.39 -3.23 7.80
CA VAL A 34 37.52 -2.21 7.18
C VAL A 34 36.13 -2.23 7.83
N CYS A 35 35.50 -3.39 7.93
CA CYS A 35 34.14 -3.52 8.47
C CYS A 35 33.99 -2.97 9.89
N ILE A 36 34.96 -3.25 10.79
CA ILE A 36 34.87 -2.72 12.16
C ILE A 36 35.15 -1.21 12.23
N ASN A 37 35.99 -0.67 11.34
CA ASN A 37 36.17 0.79 11.26
C ASN A 37 34.91 1.45 10.74
N ASP A 38 34.27 0.92 9.69
CA ASP A 38 33.02 1.46 9.16
C ASP A 38 31.90 1.46 10.22
N CYS A 39 31.84 0.43 11.08
CA CYS A 39 30.91 0.40 12.21
C CYS A 39 31.22 1.52 13.23
N TRP A 40 32.48 1.72 13.59
CA TRP A 40 32.87 2.73 14.58
C TRP A 40 32.85 4.16 14.05
N ASP A 41 33.11 4.38 12.76
CA ASP A 41 33.06 5.70 12.12
C ASP A 41 31.63 6.27 12.14
N GLN A 42 30.61 5.42 12.18
CA GLN A 42 29.20 5.82 12.41
C GLN A 42 28.91 6.17 13.88
N GLU A 43 29.70 5.64 14.82
CA GLU A 43 29.54 5.81 16.26
C GLU A 43 30.47 6.89 16.86
N ASP A 44 31.42 7.44 16.07
CA ASP A 44 32.40 8.47 16.48
C ASP A 44 31.74 9.68 17.16
N VAL A 45 30.50 10.03 16.79
CA VAL A 45 29.72 11.15 17.37
C VAL A 45 29.40 10.92 18.86
N LYS A 46 29.32 9.66 19.32
CA LYS A 46 28.96 9.30 20.69
C LYS A 46 30.16 9.07 21.60
N GLY A 47 31.37 8.94 21.06
CA GLY A 47 32.61 8.72 21.81
C GLY A 47 32.72 7.36 22.53
N VAL A 48 31.75 6.46 22.35
CA VAL A 48 31.69 5.11 22.92
C VAL A 48 31.55 4.11 21.78
N TYR A 49 32.48 3.16 21.70
CA TYR A 49 32.58 2.20 20.59
C TYR A 49 32.12 0.82 21.04
N SER A 50 31.27 0.16 20.28
CA SER A 50 30.76 -1.17 20.68
C SER A 50 31.24 -2.29 19.76
N CYS A 51 31.39 -3.50 20.31
CA CYS A 51 31.57 -4.71 19.51
C CYS A 51 30.25 -5.08 18.81
N PRO A 52 30.22 -5.23 17.47
CA PRO A 52 28.99 -5.60 16.75
C PRO A 52 28.38 -6.94 17.17
N GLN A 53 29.18 -7.86 17.72
CA GLN A 53 28.75 -9.21 18.07
C GLN A 53 28.25 -9.34 19.50
N CYS A 54 28.98 -8.80 20.49
CA CYS A 54 28.63 -8.94 21.91
C CYS A 54 28.20 -7.64 22.59
N ARG A 55 28.26 -6.50 21.89
CA ARG A 55 27.92 -5.16 22.38
C ARG A 55 28.77 -4.66 23.56
N GLU A 56 29.90 -5.31 23.84
CA GLU A 56 30.89 -4.80 24.80
C GLU A 56 31.42 -3.45 24.32
N THR A 57 31.49 -2.48 25.23
CA THR A 57 31.84 -1.09 24.93
C THR A 57 33.31 -0.79 25.25
N PHE A 58 33.91 0.13 24.48
CA PHE A 58 35.30 0.54 24.60
C PHE A 58 35.40 2.06 24.58
N THR A 59 36.20 2.61 25.50
CA THR A 59 36.57 4.03 25.57
C THR A 59 37.99 4.14 26.12
N PRO A 60 38.97 4.70 25.38
CA PRO A 60 38.90 5.32 24.05
C PRO A 60 38.78 4.31 22.90
N ARG A 61 38.68 4.78 21.64
CA ARG A 61 38.63 3.94 20.43
C ARG A 61 39.81 2.96 20.40
N PRO A 62 39.58 1.64 20.33
CA PRO A 62 40.67 0.67 20.30
C PRO A 62 41.55 0.81 19.06
N VAL A 63 42.86 0.66 19.23
CA VAL A 63 43.81 0.63 18.12
C VAL A 63 43.82 -0.76 17.48
N LEU A 64 43.35 -0.84 16.24
CA LEU A 64 43.21 -2.11 15.52
C LEU A 64 44.54 -2.57 14.89
N ARG A 65 45.08 -3.69 15.39
CA ARG A 65 46.23 -4.39 14.80
C ARG A 65 45.77 -5.66 14.09
N ARG A 66 46.40 -5.97 12.95
CA ARG A 66 46.14 -7.21 12.20
C ARG A 66 46.49 -8.42 13.07
N ASN A 67 45.57 -9.35 13.20
CA ASN A 67 45.82 -10.65 13.80
C ASN A 67 46.55 -11.54 12.77
N ASN A 68 47.85 -11.69 12.94
CA ASN A 68 48.70 -12.42 11.99
C ASN A 68 48.38 -13.92 11.96
N MET A 69 48.02 -14.53 13.09
CA MET A 69 47.68 -15.95 13.13
C MET A 69 46.38 -16.24 12.37
N LEU A 70 45.32 -15.48 12.64
CA LEU A 70 44.06 -15.62 11.89
C LEU A 70 44.26 -15.35 10.41
N ALA A 71 45.07 -14.35 10.06
CA ALA A 71 45.40 -14.09 8.68
C ALA A 71 46.14 -15.27 8.02
N GLU A 72 47.08 -15.91 8.69
CA GLU A 72 47.80 -17.06 8.17
C GLU A 72 46.88 -18.28 7.98
N VAL A 73 45.99 -18.54 8.95
CA VAL A 73 45.02 -19.65 8.88
C VAL A 73 44.02 -19.44 7.75
N VAL A 74 43.46 -18.23 7.58
CA VAL A 74 42.55 -17.89 6.47
C VAL A 74 43.25 -18.02 5.12
N GLU A 75 44.51 -17.61 5.00
CA GLU A 75 45.28 -17.76 3.76
C GLU A 75 45.63 -19.23 3.47
N LYS A 76 45.87 -20.05 4.50
CA LYS A 76 46.04 -21.50 4.34
C LYS A 76 44.73 -22.15 3.89
N LEU A 77 43.59 -21.81 4.48
CA LEU A 77 42.27 -22.30 4.07
C LEU A 77 41.98 -21.97 2.59
N LYS A 78 42.22 -20.73 2.15
CA LYS A 78 42.08 -20.35 0.74
C LYS A 78 42.98 -21.17 -0.18
N LYS A 79 44.23 -21.45 0.23
CA LYS A 79 45.16 -22.28 -0.56
C LYS A 79 44.76 -23.75 -0.55
N THR A 80 44.25 -24.26 0.57
CA THR A 80 43.79 -25.63 0.69
C THR A 80 42.49 -25.84 -0.09
N GLU A 81 41.57 -24.87 -0.17
CA GLU A 81 40.41 -24.92 -1.07
C GLU A 81 40.82 -24.87 -2.55
N LEU A 82 41.86 -24.09 -2.88
CA LEU A 82 42.44 -24.06 -4.23
C LEU A 82 43.20 -25.35 -4.61
N GLN A 83 43.66 -26.14 -3.63
CA GLN A 83 44.39 -27.40 -3.85
C GLN A 83 43.58 -28.68 -3.58
N ALA A 84 42.49 -28.59 -2.81
CA ALA A 84 41.52 -29.68 -2.55
C ALA A 84 40.43 -29.75 -3.64
N ALA A 85 40.43 -28.80 -4.58
CA ALA A 85 39.77 -28.96 -5.86
C ALA A 85 40.36 -30.19 -6.58
N SER A 86 39.61 -31.29 -6.55
CA SER A 86 39.79 -32.51 -7.35
C SER A 86 40.40 -32.23 -8.75
N PRO A 87 41.19 -33.17 -9.35
CA PRO A 87 41.59 -33.11 -10.76
C PRO A 87 40.42 -32.88 -11.75
N ALA A 88 39.18 -33.02 -11.29
CA ALA A 88 37.95 -32.69 -11.99
C ALA A 88 37.78 -31.19 -12.33
N HIS A 89 38.44 -30.25 -11.64
CA HIS A 89 38.28 -28.80 -11.90
C HIS A 89 39.11 -28.26 -13.08
N CYS A 90 39.89 -29.10 -13.76
CA CYS A 90 40.65 -28.70 -14.94
C CYS A 90 39.87 -28.88 -16.25
N TYR A 91 38.72 -29.56 -16.22
CA TYR A 91 37.90 -29.84 -17.40
C TYR A 91 36.85 -28.76 -17.63
N ALA A 92 36.50 -28.51 -18.90
CA ALA A 92 35.45 -27.56 -19.24
C ALA A 92 34.08 -28.11 -18.83
N GLY A 93 33.31 -27.32 -18.08
CA GLY A 93 31.92 -27.59 -17.74
C GLY A 93 30.92 -26.81 -18.62
N PRO A 94 29.61 -26.95 -18.39
CA PRO A 94 28.59 -26.18 -19.11
C PRO A 94 28.82 -24.67 -18.98
N GLY A 95 28.98 -23.98 -20.10
CA GLY A 95 29.26 -22.54 -20.16
C GLY A 95 30.75 -22.18 -20.13
N ASP A 96 31.65 -23.14 -19.93
CA ASP A 96 33.09 -22.90 -20.07
C ASP A 96 33.51 -22.97 -21.55
N VAL A 97 34.55 -22.20 -21.89
CA VAL A 97 35.21 -22.29 -23.21
C VAL A 97 36.15 -23.49 -23.20
N GLU A 98 36.02 -24.38 -24.18
CA GLU A 98 36.86 -25.56 -24.32
C GLU A 98 38.23 -25.24 -24.92
N CYS A 99 39.26 -26.00 -24.54
CA CYS A 99 40.57 -25.91 -25.16
C CYS A 99 40.62 -26.65 -26.50
N ASP A 100 40.97 -25.94 -27.57
CA ASP A 100 40.99 -26.49 -28.93
C ASP A 100 42.08 -27.55 -29.13
N SER A 101 43.20 -27.45 -28.42
CA SER A 101 44.36 -28.36 -28.59
C SER A 101 44.30 -29.66 -27.79
N CYS A 102 43.40 -29.79 -26.82
CA CYS A 102 43.26 -31.05 -26.09
C CYS A 102 42.74 -32.16 -27.03
N THR A 103 43.43 -33.30 -27.06
CA THR A 103 43.08 -34.45 -27.93
C THR A 103 42.08 -35.43 -27.29
N GLY A 104 41.72 -35.22 -26.02
CA GLY A 104 40.73 -36.02 -25.27
C GLY A 104 39.66 -35.15 -24.63
N ARG A 105 39.30 -35.45 -23.35
CA ARG A 105 38.38 -34.60 -22.59
C ARG A 105 38.92 -33.17 -22.55
N LYS A 106 38.11 -32.20 -22.98
CA LYS A 106 38.53 -30.83 -23.15
C LYS A 106 38.73 -30.14 -21.80
N HIS A 107 39.88 -29.50 -21.66
CA HIS A 107 40.17 -28.67 -20.50
C HIS A 107 39.54 -27.29 -20.67
N LYS A 108 39.23 -26.63 -19.56
CA LYS A 108 38.77 -25.24 -19.58
C LYS A 108 39.86 -24.35 -20.16
N ALA A 109 39.53 -23.59 -21.20
CA ALA A 109 40.41 -22.60 -21.76
C ALA A 109 40.53 -21.40 -20.82
N VAL A 110 41.76 -20.92 -20.63
CA VAL A 110 42.06 -19.76 -19.80
C VAL A 110 42.22 -18.52 -20.68
N LYS A 111 42.80 -18.67 -21.88
CA LYS A 111 42.97 -17.59 -22.84
C LYS A 111 42.74 -18.06 -24.27
N SER A 112 42.27 -17.15 -25.10
CA SER A 112 42.21 -17.31 -26.55
C SER A 112 43.36 -16.57 -27.21
N CYS A 113 44.08 -17.23 -28.12
CA CYS A 113 45.07 -16.58 -28.96
C CYS A 113 44.40 -16.03 -30.22
N LEU A 114 44.48 -14.71 -30.41
CA LEU A 114 43.87 -14.04 -31.56
C LEU A 114 44.62 -14.29 -32.88
N VAL A 115 45.85 -14.81 -32.79
CA VAL A 115 46.67 -15.18 -33.96
C VAL A 115 46.42 -16.62 -34.36
N CYS A 116 46.43 -17.56 -33.41
CA CYS A 116 46.09 -18.96 -33.65
C CYS A 116 44.59 -19.17 -33.85
N GLN A 117 43.77 -18.19 -33.48
CA GLN A 117 42.30 -18.24 -33.56
C GLN A 117 41.73 -19.45 -32.80
N ALA A 118 42.36 -19.74 -31.65
CA ALA A 118 42.10 -20.90 -30.82
C ALA A 118 42.19 -20.54 -29.33
N SER A 119 41.44 -21.28 -28.52
CA SER A 119 41.33 -21.21 -27.07
C SER A 119 42.18 -22.32 -26.43
N PHE A 120 42.95 -21.95 -25.41
CA PHE A 120 43.94 -22.83 -24.80
C PHE A 120 43.76 -22.91 -23.29
N CYS A 121 43.85 -24.12 -22.74
CA CYS A 121 44.02 -24.34 -21.30
C CYS A 121 45.45 -23.94 -20.88
N GLU A 122 45.70 -23.88 -19.57
CA GLU A 122 46.98 -23.43 -19.02
C GLU A 122 48.19 -24.22 -19.60
N ASP A 123 48.05 -25.53 -19.78
CA ASP A 123 49.13 -26.36 -20.34
C ASP A 123 49.44 -26.02 -21.79
N HIS A 124 48.42 -25.85 -22.63
CA HIS A 124 48.60 -25.48 -24.03
C HIS A 124 48.93 -23.99 -24.24
N LEU A 125 48.83 -23.16 -23.20
CA LEU A 125 49.34 -21.79 -23.20
C LEU A 125 50.83 -21.68 -22.92
N LYS A 126 51.46 -22.67 -22.27
CA LYS A 126 52.91 -22.63 -21.95
C LYS A 126 53.79 -22.28 -23.15
N PRO A 127 53.60 -22.84 -24.37
CA PRO A 127 54.38 -22.45 -25.54
C PRO A 127 54.24 -20.96 -25.88
N HIS A 128 53.08 -20.35 -25.68
CA HIS A 128 52.85 -18.92 -25.93
C HIS A 128 53.65 -18.01 -24.99
N TYR A 129 54.02 -18.47 -23.81
CA TYR A 129 54.85 -17.70 -22.88
C TYR A 129 56.34 -17.98 -23.03
N GLN A 130 56.69 -19.23 -23.33
CA GLN A 130 58.06 -19.73 -23.25
C GLN A 130 58.78 -19.73 -24.60
N SER A 131 58.08 -20.01 -25.70
CA SER A 131 58.69 -20.09 -27.02
C SER A 131 58.85 -18.70 -27.65
N PRO A 132 60.06 -18.33 -28.13
CA PRO A 132 60.27 -17.07 -28.85
C PRO A 132 59.35 -16.89 -30.06
N ALA A 133 58.94 -17.98 -30.72
CA ALA A 133 58.06 -17.94 -31.88
C ALA A 133 56.63 -17.50 -31.52
N PHE A 134 56.11 -17.93 -30.37
CA PHE A 134 54.73 -17.68 -29.96
C PHE A 134 54.57 -16.52 -28.98
N LYS A 135 55.68 -16.02 -28.40
CA LYS A 135 55.68 -14.92 -27.41
C LYS A 135 55.06 -13.61 -27.91
N LYS A 136 55.02 -13.40 -29.22
CA LYS A 136 54.40 -12.22 -29.86
C LYS A 136 52.90 -12.38 -30.11
N HIS A 137 52.34 -13.57 -29.89
CA HIS A 137 50.93 -13.80 -30.11
C HIS A 137 50.09 -13.05 -29.06
N LYS A 138 49.08 -12.32 -29.53
CA LYS A 138 48.14 -11.60 -28.65
C LYS A 138 47.17 -12.60 -28.02
N LEU A 139 47.23 -12.72 -26.70
CA LEU A 139 46.32 -13.53 -25.90
C LEU A 139 45.24 -12.63 -25.28
N ALA A 140 43.98 -13.05 -25.37
CA ALA A 140 42.82 -12.43 -24.74
C ALA A 140 42.17 -13.41 -23.76
N GLU A 141 41.22 -12.92 -22.96
CA GLU A 141 40.37 -13.78 -22.15
C GLU A 141 39.65 -14.82 -23.03
N ALA A 142 39.48 -16.03 -22.51
CA ALA A 142 38.82 -17.10 -23.24
C ALA A 142 37.40 -16.67 -23.64
N CYS A 143 37.06 -16.83 -24.91
CA CYS A 143 35.77 -16.42 -25.45
C CYS A 143 35.15 -17.58 -26.25
N ALA A 144 33.92 -17.95 -25.90
CA ALA A 144 33.18 -19.03 -26.58
C ALA A 144 32.91 -18.65 -28.04
N GLU A 145 32.55 -17.39 -28.28
CA GLU A 145 32.21 -16.84 -29.59
C GLU A 145 33.44 -16.26 -30.31
N LEU A 146 34.63 -16.85 -30.13
CA LEU A 146 35.86 -16.36 -30.77
C LEU A 146 35.72 -16.35 -32.30
N GLN A 147 35.04 -17.36 -32.86
CA GLN A 147 34.79 -17.46 -34.30
C GLN A 147 33.87 -16.36 -34.82
N GLU A 148 32.91 -15.88 -34.02
CA GLU A 148 32.03 -14.76 -34.42
C GLU A 148 32.77 -13.42 -34.50
N LYS A 149 33.96 -13.33 -33.91
CA LYS A 149 34.83 -12.15 -33.95
C LYS A 149 35.79 -12.16 -35.15
N ILE A 150 35.83 -13.26 -35.90
CA ILE A 150 36.68 -13.45 -37.06
C ILE A 150 35.87 -13.19 -38.33
N CYS A 151 36.44 -12.44 -39.25
CA CYS A 151 35.82 -12.17 -40.55
C CYS A 151 35.77 -13.46 -41.37
N SER A 152 34.56 -13.91 -41.68
CA SER A 152 34.30 -15.14 -42.45
C SER A 152 34.89 -15.16 -43.86
N GLU A 153 35.21 -13.99 -44.43
CA GLU A 153 35.77 -13.90 -45.79
C GLU A 153 37.30 -13.85 -45.83
N HIS A 154 37.92 -13.48 -44.71
CA HIS A 154 39.34 -13.09 -44.69
C HIS A 154 40.16 -13.80 -43.60
N ASP A 155 39.51 -14.51 -42.67
CA ASP A 155 40.13 -15.14 -41.51
C ASP A 155 41.02 -14.16 -40.73
N LYS A 156 40.50 -12.95 -40.53
CA LYS A 156 41.13 -11.86 -39.77
C LYS A 156 40.15 -11.32 -38.74
N LEU A 157 40.69 -10.94 -37.58
CA LEU A 157 39.92 -10.37 -36.49
C LEU A 157 39.22 -9.07 -36.92
N MET A 158 37.95 -8.92 -36.52
CA MET A 158 37.14 -7.73 -36.84
C MET A 158 37.33 -6.63 -35.80
N GLU A 159 38.49 -5.97 -35.82
CA GLU A 159 38.83 -4.90 -34.86
C GLU A 159 38.36 -3.50 -35.30
N ILE A 160 37.71 -3.38 -36.47
CA ILE A 160 37.23 -2.11 -37.05
C ILE A 160 35.70 -2.12 -37.09
N TYR A 161 35.08 -0.98 -36.76
CA TYR A 161 33.64 -0.76 -36.90
C TYR A 161 33.39 0.18 -38.07
N CYS A 162 32.52 -0.22 -38.99
CA CYS A 162 32.04 0.64 -40.06
C CYS A 162 30.80 1.39 -39.57
N CYS A 163 30.91 2.71 -39.39
CA CYS A 163 29.81 3.55 -38.94
C CYS A 163 28.70 3.66 -39.99
N THR A 164 29.08 3.64 -41.27
CA THR A 164 28.15 3.71 -42.40
C THR A 164 27.22 2.50 -42.44
N ASP A 165 27.78 1.30 -42.32
CA ASP A 165 27.03 0.04 -42.42
C ASP A 165 26.67 -0.57 -41.05
N GLN A 166 27.09 0.08 -39.97
CA GLN A 166 26.90 -0.35 -38.58
C GLN A 166 27.35 -1.80 -38.30
N SER A 167 28.49 -2.19 -38.86
CA SER A 167 28.99 -3.57 -38.81
C SER A 167 30.45 -3.67 -38.37
N LEU A 168 30.81 -4.81 -37.78
CA LEU A 168 32.20 -5.15 -37.46
C LEU A 168 32.88 -5.72 -38.70
N ILE A 169 34.08 -5.22 -39.01
CA ILE A 169 34.84 -5.58 -40.20
C ILE A 169 36.33 -5.78 -39.87
N CYS A 170 37.05 -6.53 -40.71
CA CYS A 170 38.50 -6.64 -40.63
C CYS A 170 39.21 -5.62 -41.54
N TYR A 171 40.53 -5.46 -41.40
CA TYR A 171 41.30 -4.47 -42.18
C TYR A 171 41.26 -4.71 -43.70
N LEU A 172 41.10 -5.96 -44.16
CA LEU A 172 40.98 -6.27 -45.59
C LEU A 172 39.61 -5.84 -46.16
N CYS A 173 38.55 -5.92 -45.35
CA CYS A 173 37.22 -5.42 -45.73
C CYS A 173 37.24 -3.91 -45.96
N THR A 174 37.96 -3.16 -45.12
CA THR A 174 38.12 -1.69 -45.26
C THR A 174 38.74 -1.30 -46.60
N MET A 175 39.67 -2.11 -47.12
CA MET A 175 40.37 -1.81 -48.38
C MET A 175 39.56 -2.19 -49.63
N LYS A 176 38.57 -3.07 -49.49
CA LYS A 176 37.76 -3.60 -50.59
C LYS A 176 36.31 -3.12 -50.48
N LYS A 177 35.47 -3.89 -49.77
CA LYS A 177 34.02 -3.71 -49.74
C LYS A 177 33.57 -2.41 -49.06
N HIS A 178 34.31 -1.96 -48.05
CA HIS A 178 33.97 -0.75 -47.28
C HIS A 178 34.91 0.41 -47.61
N LYS A 179 35.45 0.44 -48.84
CA LYS A 179 36.38 1.48 -49.27
C LYS A 179 35.66 2.83 -49.33
N GLY A 180 36.13 3.79 -48.54
CA GLY A 180 35.55 5.13 -48.46
C GLY A 180 34.39 5.27 -47.47
N HIS A 181 34.03 4.21 -46.75
CA HIS A 181 33.07 4.31 -45.65
C HIS A 181 33.72 4.94 -44.41
N ASP A 182 32.89 5.55 -43.56
CA ASP A 182 33.36 6.00 -42.26
C ASP A 182 33.66 4.77 -41.38
N THR A 183 34.91 4.66 -40.95
CA THR A 183 35.38 3.51 -40.19
C THR A 183 36.22 3.99 -39.01
N VAL A 184 36.00 3.37 -37.86
CA VAL A 184 36.69 3.68 -36.61
C VAL A 184 37.13 2.39 -35.93
N SER A 185 38.06 2.48 -34.98
CA SER A 185 38.39 1.31 -34.18
C SER A 185 37.19 0.88 -33.33
N THR A 186 37.02 -0.42 -33.14
CA THR A 186 36.00 -1.00 -32.23
C THR A 186 36.07 -0.40 -30.83
N LYS A 187 37.29 -0.11 -30.33
CA LYS A 187 37.48 0.51 -29.01
C LYS A 187 36.93 1.94 -28.96
N THR A 188 37.12 2.71 -30.03
CA THR A 188 36.62 4.08 -30.15
C THR A 188 35.10 4.08 -30.16
N GLU A 189 34.47 3.30 -31.05
CA GLU A 189 33.01 3.28 -31.16
C GLU A 189 32.36 2.74 -29.90
N ARG A 190 32.93 1.69 -29.29
CA ARG A 190 32.44 1.17 -28.01
C ARG A 190 32.41 2.24 -26.94
N THR A 191 33.45 3.07 -26.84
CA THR A 191 33.52 4.15 -25.85
C THR A 191 32.42 5.18 -26.08
N LYS A 192 32.19 5.57 -27.34
CA LYS A 192 31.09 6.48 -27.73
C LYS A 192 29.72 5.89 -27.37
N LYS A 193 29.43 4.68 -27.84
CA LYS A 193 28.15 3.98 -27.59
C LYS A 193 27.92 3.72 -26.10
N GLN A 194 28.97 3.45 -25.33
CA GLN A 194 28.88 3.29 -23.89
C GLN A 194 28.50 4.60 -23.18
N ASN A 195 28.98 5.75 -23.66
CA ASN A 195 28.58 7.04 -23.11
C ASN A 195 27.13 7.39 -23.47
N GLU A 196 26.72 7.18 -24.72
CA GLU A 196 25.31 7.33 -25.15
C GLU A 196 24.38 6.49 -24.26
N LEU A 197 24.74 5.22 -24.00
CA LEU A 197 23.96 4.34 -23.13
C LEU A 197 23.86 4.86 -21.70
N LYS A 198 24.94 5.41 -21.14
CA LYS A 198 24.94 6.00 -19.78
C LYS A 198 24.05 7.24 -19.70
N GLU A 199 24.06 8.09 -20.72
CA GLU A 199 23.18 9.26 -20.77
C GLU A 199 21.71 8.85 -20.79
N ASP A 200 21.36 7.86 -21.61
CA ASP A 200 19.98 7.38 -21.70
C ASP A 200 19.54 6.62 -20.45
N GLN A 201 20.47 5.94 -19.77
CA GLN A 201 20.23 5.36 -18.44
C GLN A 201 19.89 6.45 -17.42
N ILE A 202 20.65 7.56 -17.39
CA ILE A 202 20.40 8.70 -16.48
C ILE A 202 19.04 9.34 -16.80
N LYS A 203 18.73 9.60 -18.07
CA LYS A 203 17.44 10.17 -18.49
C LYS A 203 16.27 9.27 -18.09
N SER A 204 16.42 7.95 -18.23
CA SER A 204 15.40 6.99 -17.84
C SER A 204 15.20 6.98 -16.32
N GLN A 205 16.29 7.03 -15.54
CA GLN A 205 16.22 7.12 -14.09
C GLN A 205 15.50 8.39 -13.61
N GLN A 206 15.76 9.54 -14.25
CA GLN A 206 15.07 10.79 -13.96
C GLN A 206 13.57 10.70 -14.25
N LYS A 207 13.18 10.12 -15.40
CA LYS A 207 11.77 9.89 -15.74
C LYS A 207 11.08 8.98 -14.72
N ILE A 208 11.76 7.94 -14.24
CA ILE A 208 11.22 7.06 -13.19
C ILE A 208 10.94 7.86 -11.93
N GLN A 209 11.88 8.68 -11.47
CA GLN A 209 11.70 9.51 -10.26
C GLN A 209 10.53 10.50 -10.41
N GLU A 210 10.42 11.16 -11.56
CA GLU A 210 9.30 12.07 -11.84
C GLU A 210 7.96 11.34 -11.82
N LYS A 211 7.88 10.15 -12.43
CA LYS A 211 6.66 9.33 -12.43
C LYS A 211 6.33 8.82 -11.03
N GLN A 212 7.31 8.44 -10.23
CA GLN A 212 7.11 8.03 -8.83
C GLN A 212 6.51 9.17 -8.01
N LYS A 213 7.01 10.41 -8.16
CA LYS A 213 6.44 11.59 -7.50
C LYS A 213 4.98 11.81 -7.90
N LYS A 214 4.68 11.77 -9.21
CA LYS A 214 3.30 11.91 -9.71
C LYS A 214 2.36 10.82 -9.17
N VAL A 215 2.84 9.59 -9.05
CA VAL A 215 2.07 8.49 -8.44
C VAL A 215 1.75 8.80 -6.98
N GLN A 216 2.69 9.35 -6.21
CA GLN A 216 2.44 9.72 -4.81
C GLN A 216 1.41 10.86 -4.69
N GLU A 217 1.52 11.90 -5.53
CA GLU A 217 0.57 13.02 -5.57
C GLU A 217 -0.85 12.54 -5.94
N LEU A 218 -0.96 11.63 -6.90
CA LEU A 218 -2.25 11.04 -7.28
C LEU A 218 -2.85 10.18 -6.16
N LYS A 219 -2.04 9.38 -5.45
CA LYS A 219 -2.52 8.61 -4.30
C LYS A 219 -3.11 9.53 -3.21
N GLN A 220 -2.39 10.60 -2.86
CA GLN A 220 -2.89 11.59 -1.90
C GLN A 220 -4.19 12.24 -2.39
N THR A 221 -4.27 12.57 -3.68
CA THR A 221 -5.49 13.16 -4.26
C THR A 221 -6.68 12.20 -4.15
N VAL A 222 -6.48 10.91 -4.45
CA VAL A 222 -7.53 9.88 -4.30
C VAL A 222 -8.01 9.78 -2.86
N ASP A 223 -7.09 9.81 -1.89
CA ASP A 223 -7.46 9.74 -0.47
C ASP A 223 -8.25 10.98 -0.03
N ILE A 224 -7.86 12.18 -0.48
CA ILE A 224 -8.60 13.43 -0.26
C ILE A 224 -10.00 13.35 -0.85
N ILE A 225 -10.14 12.84 -2.08
CA ILE A 225 -11.44 12.68 -2.73
C ILE A 225 -12.33 11.74 -1.89
N LYS A 226 -11.82 10.58 -1.50
CA LYS A 226 -12.56 9.62 -0.66
C LYS A 226 -13.03 10.25 0.65
N MET A 227 -12.14 10.95 1.35
CA MET A 227 -12.48 11.63 2.60
C MET A 227 -13.57 12.69 2.40
N ARG A 228 -13.45 13.53 1.36
CA ARG A 228 -14.43 14.58 1.07
C ARG A 228 -15.78 14.00 0.65
N SER A 229 -15.78 12.95 -0.15
CA SER A 229 -17.00 12.24 -0.54
C SER A 229 -17.71 11.66 0.68
N GLN A 230 -16.98 11.00 1.58
CA GLN A 230 -17.57 10.47 2.81
C GLN A 230 -18.13 11.58 3.71
N ALA A 231 -17.37 12.66 3.90
CA ALA A 231 -17.84 13.79 4.70
C ALA A 231 -19.12 14.43 4.14
N ALA A 232 -19.26 14.50 2.81
CA ALA A 232 -20.47 14.99 2.17
C ALA A 232 -21.68 14.05 2.35
N VAL A 233 -21.45 12.73 2.34
CA VAL A 233 -22.47 11.73 2.66
C VAL A 233 -22.91 11.88 4.12
N ASP A 234 -21.95 11.92 5.05
CA ASP A 234 -22.23 12.04 6.48
C ASP A 234 -23.01 13.32 6.81
N ASP A 235 -22.65 14.45 6.20
CA ASP A 235 -23.36 15.72 6.38
C ASP A 235 -24.79 15.67 5.81
N SER A 236 -24.96 15.03 4.65
CA SER A 236 -26.29 14.83 4.06
C SER A 236 -27.17 13.95 4.95
N GLU A 237 -26.65 12.82 5.43
CA GLU A 237 -27.37 11.92 6.34
C GLU A 237 -27.76 12.62 7.64
N ARG A 238 -26.86 13.44 8.20
CA ARG A 238 -27.14 14.26 9.38
C ARG A 238 -28.31 15.22 9.13
N ILE A 239 -28.27 15.98 8.04
CA ILE A 239 -29.33 16.95 7.69
C ILE A 239 -30.68 16.24 7.51
N PHE A 240 -30.71 15.12 6.78
CA PHE A 240 -31.96 14.38 6.60
C PHE A 240 -32.48 13.77 7.91
N THR A 241 -31.60 13.30 8.78
CA THR A 241 -31.97 12.79 10.11
C THR A 241 -32.59 13.89 10.98
N GLU A 242 -31.99 15.09 11.00
CA GLU A 242 -32.53 16.24 11.72
C GLU A 242 -33.93 16.64 11.20
N LEU A 243 -34.11 16.62 9.86
CA LEU A 243 -35.40 16.91 9.23
C LEU A 243 -36.47 15.87 9.60
N ILE A 244 -36.14 14.58 9.53
CA ILE A 244 -37.04 13.48 9.92
C ILE A 244 -37.48 13.66 11.37
N ASN A 245 -36.55 13.88 12.28
CA ASN A 245 -36.84 14.10 13.70
C ASN A 245 -37.76 15.31 13.93
N SER A 246 -37.54 16.41 13.22
CA SER A 246 -38.40 17.60 13.28
C SER A 246 -39.81 17.32 12.77
N MET A 247 -39.93 16.60 11.64
CA MET A 247 -41.22 16.19 11.07
C MET A 247 -41.98 15.25 12.00
N GLU A 248 -41.31 14.27 12.61
CA GLU A 248 -41.91 13.35 13.58
C GLU A 248 -42.38 14.05 14.85
N LYS A 249 -41.61 15.02 15.35
CA LYS A 249 -42.01 15.87 16.47
C LYS A 249 -43.26 16.67 16.12
N LYS A 250 -43.29 17.34 14.97
CA LYS A 250 -44.46 18.10 14.50
C LYS A 250 -45.69 17.21 14.29
N ARG A 251 -45.50 16.00 13.77
CA ARG A 251 -46.56 14.99 13.65
C ARG A 251 -47.13 14.61 15.01
N SER A 252 -46.27 14.38 16.00
CA SER A 252 -46.68 14.03 17.37
C SER A 252 -47.42 15.18 18.05
N GLU A 253 -46.90 16.41 17.96
CA GLU A 253 -47.57 17.63 18.45
C GLU A 253 -48.96 17.79 17.82
N GLY A 254 -49.08 17.58 16.50
CA GLY A 254 -50.36 17.62 15.79
C GLY A 254 -51.36 16.57 16.27
N LYS A 255 -50.89 15.35 16.53
CA LYS A 255 -51.73 14.25 17.07
C LYS A 255 -52.24 14.57 18.47
N GLU A 256 -51.38 15.06 19.37
CA GLU A 256 -51.76 15.41 20.73
C GLU A 256 -52.78 16.55 20.77
N LEU A 257 -52.63 17.58 19.92
CA LEU A 257 -53.61 18.66 19.79
C LEU A 257 -54.99 18.15 19.35
N ILE A 258 -55.04 17.24 18.38
CA ILE A 258 -56.30 16.64 17.92
C ILE A 258 -56.96 15.86 19.07
N ARG A 259 -56.19 15.04 19.79
CA ARG A 259 -56.71 14.25 20.92
C ARG A 259 -57.18 15.13 22.09
N ALA A 260 -56.47 16.21 22.38
CA ALA A 260 -56.88 17.18 23.40
C ALA A 260 -58.18 17.89 23.02
N GLN A 261 -58.32 18.30 21.76
CA GLN A 261 -59.54 18.93 21.24
C GLN A 261 -60.73 17.95 21.25
N GLU A 262 -60.51 16.71 20.78
CA GLU A 262 -61.50 15.63 20.84
C GLU A 262 -62.01 15.45 22.28
N LYS A 263 -61.09 15.28 23.24
CA LYS A 263 -61.45 15.12 24.66
C LYS A 263 -62.23 16.31 25.20
N ALA A 264 -61.82 17.54 24.89
CA ALA A 264 -62.50 18.74 25.37
C ALA A 264 -63.93 18.88 24.83
N GLU A 265 -64.14 18.60 23.54
CA GLU A 265 -65.47 18.63 22.93
C GLU A 265 -66.37 17.48 23.42
N VAL A 266 -65.81 16.27 23.58
CA VAL A 266 -66.53 15.13 24.17
C VAL A 266 -66.97 15.46 25.59
N SER A 267 -66.08 15.95 26.46
CA SER A 267 -66.45 16.33 27.84
C SER A 267 -67.47 17.48 27.89
N ARG A 268 -67.48 18.39 26.90
CA ARG A 268 -68.53 19.41 26.79
C ARG A 268 -69.87 18.77 26.43
N ALA A 269 -69.89 17.85 25.47
CA ALA A 269 -71.09 17.14 25.06
C ALA A 269 -71.65 16.28 26.20
N GLU A 270 -70.80 15.56 26.94
CA GLU A 270 -71.19 14.75 28.10
C GLU A 270 -71.84 15.60 29.19
N ARG A 271 -71.31 16.80 29.49
CA ARG A 271 -71.94 17.71 30.47
C ARG A 271 -73.34 18.18 30.05
N LEU A 272 -73.52 18.51 28.77
CA LEU A 272 -74.84 18.89 28.24
C LEU A 272 -75.81 17.72 28.30
N LEU A 273 -75.34 16.51 27.97
CA LEU A 273 -76.14 15.30 28.04
C LEU A 273 -76.61 15.04 29.48
N ASN A 274 -75.70 15.08 30.45
CA ASN A 274 -76.05 14.91 31.86
C ASN A 274 -77.03 15.98 32.37
N GLN A 275 -76.88 17.24 31.93
CA GLN A 275 -77.81 18.31 32.27
C GLN A 275 -79.22 18.02 31.73
N LEU A 276 -79.33 17.64 30.46
CA LEU A 276 -80.62 17.31 29.85
C LEU A 276 -81.26 16.07 30.49
N GLU A 277 -80.47 15.05 30.83
CA GLU A 277 -80.97 13.88 31.56
C GLU A 277 -81.53 14.25 32.93
N GLN A 278 -80.87 15.16 33.65
CA GLN A 278 -81.35 15.66 34.94
C GLN A 278 -82.63 16.48 34.79
N GLU A 279 -82.71 17.38 33.80
CA GLU A 279 -83.92 18.14 33.49
C GLU A 279 -85.10 17.22 33.15
N ILE A 280 -84.87 16.18 32.34
CA ILE A 280 -85.88 15.15 32.04
C ILE A 280 -86.32 14.43 33.32
N ALA A 281 -85.40 14.06 34.20
CA ALA A 281 -85.73 13.40 35.46
C ALA A 281 -86.56 14.30 36.39
N ASP A 282 -86.21 15.59 36.49
CA ASP A 282 -86.96 16.57 37.29
C ASP A 282 -88.36 16.84 36.73
N LEU A 283 -88.50 16.93 35.40
CA LEU A 283 -89.80 17.03 34.74
C LEU A 283 -90.67 15.79 34.98
N LYS A 284 -90.10 14.59 34.86
CA LYS A 284 -90.80 13.33 35.19
C LYS A 284 -91.27 13.31 36.64
N ARG A 285 -90.43 13.73 37.60
CA ARG A 285 -90.81 13.83 39.02
C ARG A 285 -92.01 14.76 39.22
N ARG A 286 -91.99 15.95 38.62
CA ARG A 286 -93.11 16.91 38.72
C ARG A 286 -94.40 16.39 38.16
N ILE A 287 -94.36 15.69 37.02
CA ILE A 287 -95.55 15.03 36.45
C ILE A 287 -96.16 14.08 37.49
N THR A 288 -95.33 13.24 38.12
CA THR A 288 -95.79 12.34 39.19
C THR A 288 -96.36 13.10 40.40
N GLU A 289 -95.73 14.19 40.85
CA GLU A 289 -96.22 15.03 41.96
C GLU A 289 -97.56 15.69 41.63
N MET A 290 -97.73 16.19 40.39
CA MET A 290 -98.98 16.75 39.89
C MET A 290 -100.09 15.69 39.80
N GLU A 291 -99.76 14.49 39.30
CA GLU A 291 -100.69 13.35 39.28
C GLU A 291 -101.11 12.95 40.69
N GLN A 292 -100.19 12.92 41.67
CA GLN A 292 -100.55 12.63 43.06
C GLN A 292 -101.45 13.71 43.66
N LEU A 293 -101.13 15.00 43.43
CA LEU A 293 -101.91 16.11 43.94
C LEU A 293 -103.33 16.14 43.33
N SER A 294 -103.49 15.80 42.05
CA SER A 294 -104.82 15.78 41.39
C SER A 294 -105.76 14.71 41.94
N HIS A 295 -105.23 13.67 42.57
CA HIS A 295 -106.00 12.59 43.20
C HIS A 295 -106.19 12.79 44.72
N THR A 296 -105.73 13.90 45.30
CA THR A 296 -105.94 14.20 46.72
C THR A 296 -107.41 14.54 47.00
N HIS A 297 -107.92 14.14 48.17
CA HIS A 297 -109.26 14.51 48.64
C HIS A 297 -109.23 15.64 49.69
N ASP A 298 -108.02 16.13 50.03
CA ASP A 298 -107.81 17.27 50.94
C ASP A 298 -107.75 18.56 50.14
N ASP A 299 -108.88 19.29 50.13
CA ASP A 299 -109.06 20.55 49.39
C ASP A 299 -108.07 21.64 49.85
N ILE A 300 -107.67 21.64 51.12
CA ILE A 300 -106.73 22.64 51.67
C ILE A 300 -105.32 22.33 51.18
N HIS A 301 -104.89 21.07 51.27
CA HIS A 301 -103.58 20.63 50.77
C HIS A 301 -103.45 20.85 49.25
N PHE A 302 -104.52 20.60 48.48
CA PHE A 302 -104.56 20.90 47.05
C PHE A 302 -104.29 22.39 46.80
N LEU A 303 -105.05 23.29 47.42
CA LEU A 303 -104.94 24.73 47.21
C LEU A 303 -103.62 25.32 47.75
N GLN A 304 -103.05 24.74 48.81
CA GLN A 304 -101.74 25.15 49.34
C GLN A 304 -100.57 24.72 48.46
N SER A 305 -100.62 23.50 47.89
CA SER A 305 -99.52 22.94 47.11
C SER A 305 -99.56 23.33 45.63
N PHE A 306 -100.74 23.62 45.07
CA PHE A 306 -100.96 23.98 43.66
C PHE A 306 -100.07 25.15 43.17
N PRO A 307 -99.93 26.28 43.89
CA PRO A 307 -99.09 27.39 43.45
C PRO A 307 -97.62 27.01 43.26
N SER A 308 -97.09 26.12 44.11
CA SER A 308 -95.71 25.61 44.06
C SER A 308 -95.40 24.85 42.77
N LEU A 309 -96.39 24.14 42.24
CA LEU A 309 -96.26 23.29 41.05
C LEU A 309 -96.51 24.06 39.74
N CYS A 310 -97.26 25.16 39.79
CA CYS A 310 -97.51 26.03 38.63
C CYS A 310 -96.33 26.95 38.27
N VAL A 311 -95.35 27.14 39.16
CA VAL A 311 -94.15 27.92 38.86
C VAL A 311 -93.14 27.02 38.15
N SER A 312 -93.07 27.14 36.82
CA SER A 312 -91.96 26.56 36.06
C SER A 312 -90.67 27.30 36.41
N PRO A 313 -89.63 26.66 36.95
CA PRO A 313 -88.32 27.28 37.00
C PRO A 313 -87.78 27.28 35.59
N GLY A 314 -87.71 28.49 35.02
CA GLY A 314 -86.90 28.85 33.87
C GLY A 314 -86.83 27.78 32.80
N CYS A 315 -87.88 27.70 31.97
CA CYS A 315 -87.64 27.33 30.57
C CYS A 315 -86.88 28.50 29.94
N ASP A 316 -85.62 28.69 30.33
CA ASP A 316 -84.71 29.40 29.45
C ASP A 316 -84.53 28.44 28.29
N ASP A 317 -85.21 28.76 27.19
CA ASP A 317 -84.99 28.22 25.84
C ASP A 317 -83.55 28.57 25.43
N SER A 318 -82.62 27.97 26.15
CA SER A 318 -81.18 28.18 26.07
C SER A 318 -80.79 27.43 24.83
N ASN A 319 -80.86 28.10 23.69
CA ASN A 319 -80.34 27.71 22.39
C ASN A 319 -79.12 26.79 22.58
N VAL A 320 -79.35 25.46 22.67
CA VAL A 320 -78.33 24.50 23.09
C VAL A 320 -77.33 24.50 21.95
N ARG A 321 -76.23 25.23 22.16
CA ARG A 321 -75.25 25.43 21.11
C ARG A 321 -74.60 24.07 20.87
N LYS A 322 -75.11 23.36 19.86
CA LYS A 322 -74.67 22.01 19.50
C LYS A 322 -73.14 22.01 19.42
N PRO A 323 -72.47 20.98 19.98
CA PRO A 323 -71.03 20.82 19.82
C PRO A 323 -70.66 20.97 18.34
N ASN A 324 -69.66 21.80 18.06
CA ASN A 324 -69.32 22.16 16.69
C ASN A 324 -68.55 21.00 16.02
N LEU A 325 -69.32 20.08 15.42
CA LEU A 325 -68.80 18.89 14.70
C LEU A 325 -67.90 19.24 13.50
N LEU A 326 -67.94 20.49 12.99
CA LEU A 326 -67.14 20.93 11.84
C LEU A 326 -65.66 21.19 12.17
N LEU A 327 -65.28 21.32 13.44
CA LEU A 327 -63.88 21.59 13.82
C LEU A 327 -62.96 20.36 13.64
N ILE A 328 -63.53 19.14 13.62
CA ILE A 328 -62.75 17.91 13.43
C ILE A 328 -62.46 17.66 11.94
N SER A 329 -63.32 18.11 11.03
CA SER A 329 -63.17 17.86 9.57
C SER A 329 -62.24 18.83 8.83
N LEU A 330 -61.94 20.01 9.38
CA LEU A 330 -61.27 21.09 8.61
C LEU A 330 -59.74 20.94 8.39
N ARG A 331 -59.13 19.79 8.73
CA ARG A 331 -57.71 19.53 8.42
C ARG A 331 -57.44 18.36 7.47
N SER A 332 -58.42 17.53 7.10
CA SER A 332 -58.19 16.49 6.09
C SER A 332 -58.32 17.01 4.65
N GLU A 333 -59.12 18.06 4.41
CA GLU A 333 -59.38 18.57 3.05
C GLU A 333 -58.34 19.58 2.54
N LYS A 334 -57.58 20.24 3.42
CA LYS A 334 -56.56 21.23 3.00
C LYS A 334 -55.20 20.64 2.62
N THR A 335 -54.93 19.38 2.95
CA THR A 335 -53.67 18.69 2.58
C THR A 335 -53.69 18.02 1.21
N SER A 336 -54.84 18.00 0.52
CA SER A 336 -54.95 17.48 -0.86
C SER A 336 -54.78 18.55 -1.96
N ARG A 337 -54.54 19.82 -1.60
CA ARG A 337 -54.36 20.93 -2.56
C ARG A 337 -53.05 21.68 -2.35
N THR A 338 -51.94 20.97 -2.25
CA THR A 338 -50.59 21.52 -2.49
C THR A 338 -49.70 20.36 -2.92
N ASN A 339 -49.81 19.97 -4.19
CA ASN A 339 -48.81 19.19 -4.93
C ASN A 339 -49.00 19.47 -6.41
N LEU A 340 -48.34 20.51 -6.88
CA LEU A 340 -47.82 20.71 -8.23
C LEU A 340 -46.66 21.69 -8.14
#